data_AF-A0A813LUX1-F1
#
_entry.id   AF-A0A813LUX1-F1
#
_cell.length_a   1.000
_cell.length_b   1.000
_cell.length_c   1.000
_cell.angle_alpha   90.00
_cell.angle_beta   90.00
_cell.angle_gamma   90.00
#
_symmetry.space_group_name_H-M   'P 1'
#
loop_
_entity.id
_entity.type
_entity.pdbx_description
1 polymer ?
#
loop_
_entity_poly.entity_id
_entity_poly.type
_entity_poly.pdbx_seq_one_letter_code
_entity_poly.pdbx_strand_id
1 'polypeptide(L)'
;DKLVSVLSSAFLPLKEGSAESAKEAVAAVTKLGKEFSFDGALLTSLPSALTKPLAERGSFDTLVIDQVEAEIQKYISGYTTQLSEGEAGLQERATQVSTAFAEQAASSETLQAAQVAFKNAQAAQHEAEINQKLKHKELKQFGPEMKQIQSDLREAQESLSELQASALADFKELAERSIHPPEPEPVVEPVVVEVEAPAPAAELPVFSAEVQAQ
;
A
#
# COMPACT_ATOMS: atom_id res chain seq x y z
N ASP A 1 -18.10 36.32 28.00
CA ASP A 1 -17.57 37.44 28.82
C ASP A 1 -18.49 38.63 29.07
N LYS A 2 -19.82 38.55 28.89
CA LYS A 2 -20.70 39.71 29.14
C LYS A 2 -20.79 40.12 30.62
N LEU A 3 -20.87 39.15 31.53
CA LEU A 3 -20.82 39.38 32.99
C LEU A 3 -19.51 40.06 33.41
N VAL A 4 -18.37 39.50 32.99
CA VAL A 4 -17.03 40.03 33.27
C VAL A 4 -16.87 41.43 32.69
N SER A 5 -17.27 41.65 31.43
CA SER A 5 -17.21 42.97 30.78
C SER A 5 -18.02 44.03 31.53
N VAL A 6 -19.26 43.75 31.92
CA VAL A 6 -20.10 44.73 32.64
C VAL A 6 -19.63 44.90 34.09
N LEU A 7 -19.09 43.86 34.72
CA LEU A 7 -18.44 43.96 36.04
C LEU A 7 -17.28 44.96 35.98
N SER A 8 -16.33 44.75 35.07
CA SER A 8 -15.11 45.57 34.97
C SER A 8 -15.33 46.98 34.41
N SER A 9 -16.18 47.13 33.39
CA SER A 9 -16.32 48.41 32.66
C SER A 9 -17.43 49.33 33.15
N ALA A 10 -18.39 48.82 33.92
CA ALA A 10 -19.53 49.60 34.40
C ALA A 10 -19.72 49.49 35.91
N PHE A 11 -19.74 48.28 36.47
CA PHE A 11 -20.05 48.07 37.89
C PHE A 11 -18.94 48.54 38.83
N LEU A 12 -17.68 48.13 38.61
CA LEU A 12 -16.56 48.53 39.47
C LEU A 12 -16.35 50.07 39.47
N PRO A 13 -16.33 50.78 38.31
CA PRO A 13 -16.25 52.25 38.32
C PRO A 13 -17.41 52.94 39.04
N LEU A 14 -18.63 52.36 39.01
CA LEU A 14 -19.75 52.88 39.79
C LEU A 14 -19.61 52.61 41.29
N LYS A 15 -19.10 51.43 41.68
CA LYS A 15 -18.81 51.09 43.08
C LYS A 15 -17.75 52.03 43.65
N GLU A 16 -16.67 52.27 42.90
CA GLU A 16 -15.54 53.14 43.26
C GLU A 16 -15.80 54.64 43.08
N GLY A 17 -16.94 55.04 42.48
CA GLY A 17 -17.27 56.44 42.22
C GLY A 17 -16.43 57.12 41.14
N SER A 18 -15.71 56.34 40.33
CA SER A 18 -14.83 56.78 39.24
C SER A 18 -15.50 56.78 37.85
N ALA A 19 -16.78 56.42 37.76
CA ALA A 19 -17.54 56.36 36.50
C ALA A 19 -17.85 57.74 35.89
N GLU A 20 -17.31 58.00 34.70
CA GLU A 20 -17.59 59.23 33.92
C GLU A 20 -19.07 59.33 33.48
N SER A 21 -19.65 58.24 32.98
CA SER A 21 -21.05 58.15 32.52
C SER A 21 -21.93 57.33 33.46
N ALA A 22 -22.13 57.80 34.70
CA ALA A 22 -22.83 57.03 35.73
C ALA A 22 -24.23 56.51 35.31
N LYS A 23 -25.03 57.30 34.57
CA LYS A 23 -26.36 56.88 34.09
C LYS A 23 -26.31 55.72 33.10
N GLU A 24 -25.33 55.71 32.20
CA GLU A 24 -25.19 54.70 31.15
C GLU A 24 -24.66 53.39 31.73
N ALA A 25 -23.69 53.48 32.63
CA ALA A 25 -23.17 52.35 33.39
C ALA A 25 -24.27 51.71 34.27
N VAL A 26 -25.11 52.51 34.95
CA VAL A 26 -26.25 51.99 35.74
C VAL A 26 -27.25 51.29 34.83
N ALA A 27 -27.57 51.86 33.66
CA ALA A 27 -28.45 51.21 32.69
C ALA A 27 -27.87 49.87 32.18
N ALA A 28 -26.55 49.78 31.97
CA ALA A 28 -25.87 48.55 31.58
C ALA A 28 -25.95 47.46 32.66
N VAL A 29 -25.69 47.80 33.94
CA VAL A 29 -25.80 46.86 35.06
C VAL A 29 -27.25 46.44 35.30
N THR A 30 -28.22 47.37 35.28
CA THR A 30 -29.65 47.03 35.40
C THR A 30 -30.13 46.15 34.25
N LYS A 31 -29.62 46.35 33.02
CA LYS A 31 -29.93 45.48 31.86
C LYS A 31 -29.34 44.08 32.06
N LEU A 32 -28.09 43.98 32.50
CA LEU A 32 -27.44 42.72 32.83
C LEU A 32 -28.24 41.94 33.88
N GLY A 33 -28.59 42.59 34.99
CA GLY A 33 -29.35 41.94 36.06
C GLY A 33 -30.73 41.44 35.62
N LYS A 34 -31.41 42.14 34.71
CA LYS A 34 -32.67 41.65 34.10
C LYS A 34 -32.45 40.40 33.23
N GLU A 35 -31.34 40.35 32.50
CA GLU A 35 -30.99 39.25 31.60
C GLU A 35 -30.59 37.98 32.39
N PHE A 36 -29.90 38.16 33.52
CA PHE A 36 -29.53 37.07 34.44
C PHE A 36 -30.54 36.84 35.58
N SER A 37 -31.74 37.43 35.48
CA SER A 37 -32.84 37.25 36.46
C SER A 37 -32.46 37.52 37.93
N PHE A 38 -31.69 38.57 38.19
CA PHE A 38 -31.40 39.03 39.54
C PHE A 38 -32.67 39.49 40.25
N ASP A 39 -32.62 39.54 41.59
CA ASP A 39 -33.77 39.91 42.41
C ASP A 39 -34.38 41.27 42.01
N GLY A 40 -35.72 41.33 41.94
CA GLY A 40 -36.45 42.50 41.46
C GLY A 40 -36.35 43.72 42.39
N ALA A 41 -36.29 43.51 43.71
CA ALA A 41 -36.13 44.60 44.68
C ALA A 41 -34.70 45.14 44.65
N LEU A 42 -33.71 44.26 44.49
CA LEU A 42 -32.31 44.60 44.25
C LEU A 42 -32.16 45.46 42.99
N LEU A 43 -32.74 45.05 41.85
CA LEU A 43 -32.68 45.83 40.60
C LEU A 43 -33.48 47.15 40.64
N THR A 44 -34.47 47.27 41.54
CA THR A 44 -35.24 48.50 41.73
C THR A 44 -34.50 49.51 42.61
N SER A 45 -33.73 49.03 43.59
CA SER A 45 -32.94 49.87 44.51
C SER A 45 -31.54 50.23 43.96
N LEU A 46 -30.95 49.37 43.13
CA LEU A 46 -29.61 49.56 42.56
C LEU A 46 -29.38 50.93 41.88
N PRO A 47 -30.31 51.50 41.08
CA PRO A 47 -30.09 52.79 40.45
C PRO A 47 -29.94 53.94 41.46
N SER A 48 -30.68 53.91 42.58
CA SER A 48 -30.58 54.95 43.61
C SER A 48 -29.35 54.77 44.50
N ALA A 49 -28.87 53.54 44.69
CA ALA A 49 -27.62 53.28 45.39
C ALA A 49 -26.38 53.72 44.59
N LEU A 50 -26.32 53.39 43.30
CA LEU A 50 -25.17 53.69 42.44
C LEU A 50 -25.08 55.14 41.98
N THR A 51 -26.20 55.88 41.89
CA THR A 51 -26.19 57.30 41.51
C THR A 51 -25.91 58.27 42.67
N LYS A 52 -25.97 57.82 43.92
CA LYS A 52 -25.53 58.62 45.08
C LYS A 52 -24.00 58.80 45.09
N PRO A 53 -23.49 59.98 45.46
CA PRO A 53 -22.08 60.17 45.83
C PRO A 53 -21.67 59.17 46.93
N LEU A 54 -20.42 58.71 46.89
CA LEU A 54 -19.86 57.77 47.88
C LEU A 54 -20.13 58.17 49.33
N ALA A 55 -19.99 59.45 49.66
CA ALA A 55 -20.19 59.99 51.00
C ALA A 55 -21.67 60.03 51.46
N GLU A 56 -22.63 59.87 50.54
CA GLU A 56 -24.07 59.86 50.80
C GLU A 56 -24.69 58.45 50.75
N ARG A 57 -23.90 57.42 50.44
CA ARG A 57 -24.35 56.03 50.45
C ARG A 57 -24.53 55.55 51.88
N GLY A 58 -25.77 55.19 52.23
CA GLY A 58 -26.09 54.58 53.51
C GLY A 58 -25.74 53.09 53.56
N SER A 59 -25.91 52.47 54.72
CA SER A 59 -25.73 51.02 54.91
C SER A 59 -26.58 50.18 53.95
N PHE A 60 -27.81 50.62 53.64
CA PHE A 60 -28.67 49.97 52.66
C PHE A 60 -28.13 50.08 51.22
N ASP A 61 -27.60 51.24 50.82
CA ASP A 61 -27.03 51.43 49.49
C ASP A 61 -25.81 50.53 49.30
N THR A 62 -24.93 50.46 50.31
CA THR A 62 -23.77 49.54 50.31
C THR A 62 -24.21 48.08 50.21
N LEU A 63 -25.21 47.66 50.99
CA LEU A 63 -25.74 46.30 50.96
C LEU A 63 -26.28 45.91 49.57
N VAL A 64 -27.03 46.80 48.91
CA VAL A 64 -27.56 46.57 47.56
C VAL A 64 -26.45 46.43 46.53
N ILE A 65 -25.40 47.25 46.64
CA ILE A 65 -24.23 47.18 45.75
C ILE A 65 -23.49 45.84 45.95
N ASP A 66 -23.17 45.49 47.19
CA ASP A 66 -22.45 44.25 47.50
C ASP A 66 -23.24 42.99 47.13
N GLN A 67 -24.57 43.01 47.28
CA GLN A 67 -25.44 41.92 46.84
C GLN A 67 -25.48 41.75 45.30
N VAL A 68 -25.48 42.84 44.54
CA VAL A 68 -25.35 42.76 43.06
C VAL A 68 -23.99 42.23 42.65
N GLU A 69 -22.92 42.66 43.32
CA GLU A 69 -21.59 42.12 43.05
C GLU A 69 -21.52 40.61 43.33
N ALA A 70 -22.07 40.17 44.48
CA ALA A 70 -22.10 38.77 44.87
C ALA A 70 -22.88 37.91 43.85
N GLU A 71 -24.03 38.37 43.35
CA GLU A 71 -24.75 37.67 42.27
C GLU A 71 -23.94 37.63 40.96
N ILE A 72 -23.32 38.74 40.52
CA ILE A 72 -22.47 38.74 39.31
C ILE A 72 -21.30 37.75 39.47
N GLN A 73 -20.60 37.77 40.61
CA GLN A 73 -19.48 36.88 40.89
C GLN A 73 -19.93 35.41 40.97
N LYS A 74 -21.09 35.12 41.55
CA LYS A 74 -21.72 33.79 41.61
C LYS A 74 -22.03 33.22 40.23
N TYR A 75 -22.56 34.03 39.30
CA TYR A 75 -22.75 33.58 37.91
C TYR A 75 -21.42 33.36 37.19
N ILE A 76 -20.43 34.24 37.38
CA ILE A 76 -19.09 34.06 36.80
C ILE A 76 -18.45 32.76 37.30
N SER A 77 -18.43 32.51 38.61
CA SER A 77 -17.86 31.28 39.18
C SER A 77 -18.60 30.03 38.74
N GLY A 78 -19.95 30.07 38.67
CA GLY A 78 -20.77 28.98 38.16
C GLY A 78 -20.43 28.59 36.72
N TYR A 79 -20.29 29.57 35.81
CA TYR A 79 -19.89 29.30 34.44
C TYR A 79 -18.42 28.87 34.31
N THR A 80 -17.50 29.43 35.12
CA THR A 80 -16.10 28.98 35.17
C THR A 80 -16.01 27.51 35.60
N THR A 81 -16.79 27.10 36.61
CA THR A 81 -16.88 25.71 37.05
C THR A 81 -17.43 24.81 35.94
N GLN A 82 -18.55 25.17 35.31
CA GLN A 82 -19.14 24.39 34.20
C GLN A 82 -18.18 24.23 33.00
N LEU A 83 -17.39 25.26 32.68
CA LEU A 83 -16.36 25.18 31.64
C LEU A 83 -15.23 24.22 32.02
N SER A 84 -14.74 24.32 33.27
CA SER A 84 -13.67 23.44 33.77
C SER A 84 -14.11 21.98 33.88
N GLU A 85 -15.34 21.72 34.34
CA GLU A 85 -15.96 20.38 34.36
C GLU A 85 -16.08 19.79 32.94
N GLY A 86 -16.36 20.63 31.94
CA GLY A 86 -16.46 20.22 30.53
C GLY A 86 -15.12 19.94 29.84
N GLU A 87 -14.01 20.51 30.34
CA GLU A 87 -12.70 20.50 29.67
C GLU A 87 -12.07 19.09 29.64
N ALA A 88 -12.16 18.35 30.75
CA ALA A 88 -11.69 16.96 30.80
C ALA A 88 -12.44 16.08 29.77
N GLY A 89 -13.76 16.21 29.67
CA GLY A 89 -14.57 15.47 28.71
C GLY A 89 -14.38 15.92 27.25
N LEU A 90 -13.98 17.18 27.02
CA LEU A 90 -13.53 17.65 25.70
C LEU A 90 -12.24 16.94 25.29
N GLN A 91 -11.23 16.96 26.17
CA GLN A 91 -9.91 16.39 25.90
C GLN A 91 -9.97 14.87 25.75
N GLU A 92 -10.73 14.17 26.60
CA GLU A 92 -10.97 12.72 26.47
C GLU A 92 -11.59 12.37 25.12
N ARG A 93 -12.67 13.05 24.71
CA ARG A 93 -13.31 12.80 23.40
C ARG A 93 -12.37 13.12 22.24
N ALA A 94 -11.58 14.19 22.32
CA ALA A 94 -10.60 14.52 21.29
C ALA A 94 -9.52 13.42 21.16
N THR A 95 -9.04 12.87 22.28
CA THR A 95 -8.11 11.74 22.29
C THR A 95 -8.76 10.48 21.72
N GLN A 96 -9.96 10.10 22.17
CA GLN A 96 -10.68 8.92 21.67
C GLN A 96 -10.92 8.99 20.15
N VAL A 97 -11.34 10.16 19.63
CA VAL A 97 -11.54 10.37 18.18
C VAL A 97 -10.22 10.25 17.42
N SER A 98 -9.13 10.86 17.92
CA SER A 98 -7.81 10.77 17.29
C SER A 98 -7.30 9.32 17.24
N THR A 99 -7.45 8.56 18.33
CA THR A 99 -7.09 7.14 18.40
C THR A 99 -7.92 6.31 17.41
N ALA A 100 -9.25 6.48 17.40
CA ALA A 100 -10.13 5.74 16.49
C ALA A 100 -9.82 6.01 15.01
N PHE A 101 -9.47 7.25 14.63
CA PHE A 101 -9.02 7.57 13.28
C PHE A 101 -7.70 6.88 12.91
N ALA A 102 -6.73 6.84 13.83
CA ALA A 102 -5.46 6.16 13.61
C ALA A 102 -5.63 4.64 13.46
N GLU A 103 -6.45 4.02 14.31
CA GLU A 103 -6.80 2.60 14.23
C GLU A 103 -7.55 2.26 12.94
N GLN A 104 -8.50 3.11 12.52
CA GLN A 104 -9.22 2.95 11.25
C GLN A 104 -8.26 2.99 10.05
N ALA A 105 -7.32 3.96 10.03
CA ALA A 105 -6.34 4.08 8.96
C ALA A 105 -5.45 2.84 8.84
N ALA A 106 -4.85 2.41 9.96
CA ALA A 106 -4.00 1.21 10.00
C ALA A 106 -4.76 -0.08 9.61
N SER A 107 -6.02 -0.21 10.04
CA SER A 107 -6.90 -1.32 9.66
C SER A 107 -7.24 -1.30 8.16
N SER A 108 -7.48 -0.11 7.59
CA SER A 108 -7.74 0.07 6.16
C SER A 108 -6.54 -0.30 5.29
N GLU A 109 -5.33 0.12 5.68
CA GLU A 109 -4.09 -0.26 4.99
C GLU A 109 -3.85 -1.78 5.04
N THR A 110 -4.04 -2.38 6.22
CA THR A 110 -3.93 -3.83 6.43
C THR A 110 -4.92 -4.61 5.56
N LEU A 111 -6.18 -4.14 5.50
CA LEU A 111 -7.23 -4.73 4.66
C LEU A 111 -6.87 -4.63 3.16
N GLN A 112 -6.36 -3.49 2.70
CA GLN A 112 -5.96 -3.30 1.32
C GLN A 112 -4.79 -4.24 0.94
N ALA A 113 -3.78 -4.35 1.80
CA ALA A 113 -2.66 -5.28 1.61
C ALA A 113 -3.14 -6.74 1.56
N ALA A 114 -4.03 -7.14 2.46
CA ALA A 114 -4.61 -8.48 2.48
C ALA A 114 -5.44 -8.79 1.22
N GLN A 115 -6.21 -7.82 0.70
CA GLN A 115 -6.96 -7.99 -0.56
C GLN A 115 -6.04 -8.17 -1.77
N VAL A 116 -4.91 -7.45 -1.84
CA VAL A 116 -3.92 -7.63 -2.91
C VAL A 116 -3.26 -9.00 -2.79
N ALA A 117 -2.82 -9.39 -1.58
CA ALA A 117 -2.23 -10.71 -1.34
C ALA A 117 -3.19 -11.85 -1.71
N PHE A 118 -4.47 -11.74 -1.35
CA PHE A 118 -5.50 -12.73 -1.71
C PHE A 118 -5.67 -12.87 -3.23
N LYS A 119 -5.78 -11.76 -3.97
CA LYS A 119 -5.90 -11.79 -5.44
C LYS A 119 -4.68 -12.43 -6.10
N ASN A 120 -3.48 -12.10 -5.62
CA ASN A 120 -2.23 -12.69 -6.13
C ASN A 120 -2.17 -14.20 -5.85
N ALA A 121 -2.55 -14.63 -4.64
CA ALA A 121 -2.61 -16.04 -4.28
C ALA A 121 -3.64 -16.82 -5.12
N GLN A 122 -4.81 -16.23 -5.37
CA GLN A 122 -5.85 -16.82 -6.22
C GLN A 122 -5.39 -16.97 -7.68
N ALA A 123 -4.69 -15.97 -8.23
CA ALA A 123 -4.11 -16.05 -9.57
C ALA A 123 -3.05 -17.15 -9.66
N ALA A 124 -2.13 -17.20 -8.69
CA ALA A 124 -1.08 -18.23 -8.61
C ALA A 124 -1.65 -19.64 -8.44
N GLN A 125 -2.72 -19.81 -7.65
CA GLN A 125 -3.44 -21.09 -7.54
C GLN A 125 -3.98 -21.54 -8.90
N HIS A 126 -4.68 -20.65 -9.61
CA HIS A 126 -5.29 -20.97 -10.90
C HIS A 126 -4.23 -21.35 -11.96
N GLU A 127 -3.11 -20.64 -12.00
CA GLU A 127 -1.97 -20.99 -12.85
C GLU A 127 -1.36 -22.34 -12.48
N ALA A 128 -1.14 -22.61 -11.19
CA ALA A 128 -0.65 -23.90 -10.70
C ALA A 128 -1.59 -25.05 -11.06
N GLU A 129 -2.90 -24.87 -10.97
CA GLU A 129 -3.90 -25.85 -11.40
C GLU A 129 -3.87 -26.12 -12.91
N ILE A 130 -3.67 -25.10 -13.74
CA ILE A 130 -3.50 -25.27 -15.19
C ILE A 130 -2.22 -26.08 -15.48
N ASN A 131 -1.10 -25.68 -14.88
CA ASN A 131 0.19 -26.35 -15.06
C ASN A 131 0.14 -27.81 -14.59
N GLN A 132 -0.50 -28.08 -13.44
CA GLN A 132 -0.75 -29.45 -12.97
C GLN A 132 -1.56 -30.27 -13.99
N LYS A 133 -2.64 -29.72 -14.55
CA LYS A 133 -3.48 -30.38 -15.56
C LYS A 133 -2.70 -30.66 -16.86
N LEU A 134 -1.78 -29.78 -17.26
CA LEU A 134 -0.90 -29.99 -18.41
C LEU A 134 0.14 -31.09 -18.13
N LYS A 135 0.90 -31.00 -17.03
CA LYS A 135 1.89 -32.02 -16.66
C LYS A 135 1.28 -33.40 -16.41
N HIS A 136 0.05 -33.47 -15.91
CA HIS A 136 -0.68 -34.74 -15.79
C HIS A 136 -1.09 -35.35 -17.14
N LYS A 137 -1.30 -34.53 -18.20
CA LYS A 137 -1.54 -35.02 -19.57
C LYS A 137 -0.23 -35.53 -20.20
N GLU A 138 0.86 -34.76 -20.08
CA GLU A 138 2.19 -35.19 -20.54
C GLU A 138 2.59 -36.53 -19.91
N LEU A 139 2.45 -36.68 -18.59
CA LEU A 139 2.75 -37.92 -17.87
C LEU A 139 1.90 -39.12 -18.34
N LYS A 140 0.65 -38.87 -18.78
CA LYS A 140 -0.22 -39.91 -19.36
C LYS A 140 0.18 -40.32 -20.78
N GLN A 141 0.78 -39.41 -21.55
CA GLN A 141 1.25 -39.65 -22.92
C GLN A 141 2.62 -40.33 -22.96
N PHE A 142 3.48 -40.03 -21.98
CA PHE A 142 4.82 -40.61 -21.82
C PHE A 142 4.82 -42.16 -21.77
N GLY A 143 3.82 -42.78 -21.14
CA GLY A 143 3.70 -44.24 -21.06
C GLY A 143 3.53 -44.91 -22.43
N PRO A 144 2.52 -44.51 -23.23
CA PRO A 144 2.39 -44.89 -24.64
C PRO A 144 3.62 -44.56 -25.50
N GLU A 145 4.18 -43.35 -25.39
CA GLU A 145 5.37 -42.94 -26.16
C GLU A 145 6.58 -43.85 -25.88
N MET A 146 6.87 -44.12 -24.60
CA MET A 146 7.93 -45.05 -24.19
C MET A 146 7.70 -46.48 -24.72
N LYS A 147 6.45 -46.94 -24.82
CA LYS A 147 6.13 -48.24 -25.44
C LYS A 147 6.38 -48.25 -26.95
N GLN A 148 6.04 -47.16 -27.66
CA GLN A 148 6.30 -47.05 -29.09
C GLN A 148 7.80 -47.06 -29.36
N ILE A 149 8.57 -46.22 -28.64
CA ILE A 149 10.03 -46.16 -28.72
C ILE A 149 10.67 -47.54 -28.45
N GLN A 150 10.12 -48.32 -27.52
CA GLN A 150 10.58 -49.70 -27.26
C GLN A 150 10.24 -50.70 -28.38
N SER A 151 9.16 -50.49 -29.16
CA SER A 151 8.85 -51.28 -30.35
C SER A 151 9.80 -50.92 -31.49
N ASP A 152 9.89 -49.62 -31.82
CA ASP A 152 10.71 -49.09 -32.90
C ASP A 152 12.19 -49.47 -32.71
N LEU A 153 12.69 -49.41 -31.47
CA LEU A 153 14.05 -49.83 -31.12
C LEU A 153 14.27 -51.33 -31.34
N ARG A 154 13.28 -52.17 -31.05
CA ARG A 154 13.38 -53.62 -31.29
C ARG A 154 13.37 -53.93 -32.79
N GLU A 155 12.45 -53.33 -33.53
CA GLU A 155 12.34 -53.49 -34.98
C GLU A 155 13.63 -53.03 -35.68
N ALA A 156 14.22 -51.92 -35.23
CA ALA A 156 15.51 -51.44 -35.72
C ALA A 156 16.69 -52.37 -35.35
N GLN A 157 16.69 -52.98 -34.16
CA GLN A 157 17.69 -53.97 -33.75
C GLN A 157 17.59 -55.27 -34.55
N GLU A 158 16.37 -55.76 -34.79
CA GLU A 158 16.09 -56.93 -35.62
C GLU A 158 16.54 -56.68 -37.07
N SER A 159 16.16 -55.53 -37.65
CA SER A 159 16.58 -55.12 -39.01
C SER A 159 18.10 -54.98 -39.14
N LEU A 160 18.78 -54.42 -38.12
CA LEU A 160 20.23 -54.30 -38.09
C LEU A 160 20.92 -55.67 -38.01
N SER A 161 20.38 -56.59 -37.20
CA SER A 161 20.89 -57.96 -37.11
C SER A 161 20.69 -58.73 -38.42
N GLU A 162 19.56 -58.55 -39.11
CA GLU A 162 19.28 -59.16 -40.41
C GLU A 162 20.25 -58.64 -41.48
N LEU A 163 20.45 -57.31 -41.56
CA LEU A 163 21.41 -56.69 -42.49
C LEU A 163 22.85 -57.19 -42.25
N GLN A 164 23.26 -57.30 -40.98
CA GLN A 164 24.59 -57.81 -40.60
C GLN A 164 24.78 -59.29 -40.94
N ALA A 165 23.73 -60.11 -40.80
CA ALA A 165 23.77 -61.55 -41.06
C ALA A 165 23.63 -61.92 -42.55
N SER A 166 22.98 -61.07 -43.35
CA SER A 166 22.74 -61.28 -44.79
C SER A 166 23.66 -60.40 -45.65
N ALA A 167 23.19 -59.24 -46.12
CA ALA A 167 23.85 -58.42 -47.12
C ALA A 167 25.29 -58.02 -46.75
N LEU A 168 25.60 -57.81 -45.46
CA LEU A 168 26.96 -57.49 -45.00
C LEU A 168 27.87 -58.73 -45.00
N ALA A 169 27.33 -59.92 -44.72
CA ALA A 169 28.07 -61.19 -44.84
C ALA A 169 28.33 -61.53 -46.32
N ASP A 170 27.31 -61.43 -47.17
CA ASP A 170 27.41 -61.63 -48.62
C ASP A 170 28.41 -60.66 -49.25
N PHE A 171 28.37 -59.38 -48.87
CA PHE A 171 29.32 -58.37 -49.34
C PHE A 171 30.76 -58.67 -48.91
N LYS A 172 30.97 -59.16 -47.68
CA LYS A 172 32.31 -59.58 -47.22
C LYS A 172 32.83 -60.76 -48.02
N GLU A 173 31.99 -61.78 -48.27
CA GLU A 173 32.38 -62.93 -49.08
C GLU A 173 32.75 -62.51 -50.52
N LEU A 174 31.93 -61.63 -51.13
CA LEU A 174 32.23 -61.07 -52.46
C LEU A 174 33.51 -60.24 -52.48
N ALA A 175 33.77 -59.45 -51.43
CA ALA A 175 34.99 -58.66 -51.30
C ALA A 175 36.23 -59.57 -51.18
N GLU A 176 36.18 -60.60 -50.33
CA GLU A 176 37.25 -61.60 -50.17
C GLU A 176 37.53 -62.38 -51.47
N ARG A 177 36.47 -62.76 -52.21
CA ARG A 177 36.59 -63.41 -53.52
C ARG A 177 37.12 -62.48 -54.62
N SER A 178 37.04 -61.16 -54.41
CA SER A 178 37.57 -60.15 -55.33
C SER A 178 39.04 -59.81 -55.07
N ILE A 179 39.67 -60.36 -54.02
CA ILE A 179 41.12 -60.24 -53.80
C ILE A 179 41.84 -61.23 -54.73
N HIS A 180 41.97 -60.83 -55.99
CA HIS A 180 42.89 -61.51 -56.91
C HIS A 180 44.33 -61.35 -56.41
N PRO A 181 45.15 -62.42 -56.39
CA PRO A 181 46.61 -62.28 -56.24
C PRO A 181 47.14 -61.31 -57.31
N PRO A 182 48.16 -60.48 -57.01
CA PRO A 182 48.68 -59.51 -57.98
C PRO A 182 49.20 -60.25 -59.21
N GLU A 183 48.53 -60.04 -60.34
CA GLU A 183 48.90 -60.64 -61.62
C GLU A 183 50.21 -59.99 -62.11
N PRO A 184 51.26 -60.77 -62.39
CA PRO A 184 52.60 -60.22 -62.62
C PRO A 184 52.68 -59.47 -63.95
N GLU A 185 53.16 -58.22 -63.91
CA GLU A 185 53.36 -57.36 -65.07
C GLU A 185 54.29 -57.99 -66.13
N PRO A 186 53.84 -58.15 -67.39
CA PRO A 186 54.73 -58.39 -68.52
C PRO A 186 55.07 -57.07 -69.21
N VAL A 187 56.23 -56.52 -68.83
CA VAL A 187 57.18 -55.68 -69.59
C VAL A 187 56.64 -55.00 -70.87
N VAL A 188 56.64 -53.66 -70.86
CA VAL A 188 56.51 -52.82 -72.08
C VAL A 188 57.84 -52.13 -72.35
N GLU A 189 58.38 -52.26 -73.57
CA GLU A 189 59.54 -51.52 -74.08
C GLU A 189 59.30 -51.10 -75.56
N PRO A 190 59.95 -50.03 -76.08
CA PRO A 190 59.18 -48.79 -76.26
C PRO A 190 59.32 -48.14 -77.65
N VAL A 191 58.33 -47.33 -78.06
CA VAL A 191 58.50 -46.28 -79.09
C VAL A 191 57.70 -45.02 -78.74
N VAL A 192 58.38 -43.87 -78.82
CA VAL A 192 57.93 -42.47 -78.64
C VAL A 192 57.01 -42.05 -79.82
N VAL A 193 56.04 -41.12 -79.82
CA VAL A 193 55.79 -39.75 -79.27
C VAL A 193 54.24 -39.51 -79.29
N GLU A 194 53.58 -38.41 -78.87
CA GLU A 194 53.95 -36.99 -78.65
C GLU A 194 53.00 -36.26 -77.65
N VAL A 195 53.27 -34.96 -77.44
CA VAL A 195 52.47 -33.80 -76.93
C VAL A 195 50.92 -33.89 -77.20
N GLU A 196 49.98 -33.45 -76.34
CA GLU A 196 49.84 -32.13 -75.67
C GLU A 196 48.97 -32.13 -74.37
N ALA A 197 49.17 -31.14 -73.49
CA ALA A 197 48.32 -30.80 -72.33
C ALA A 197 47.26 -29.72 -72.72
N PRO A 198 46.48 -29.04 -71.84
CA PRO A 198 46.18 -29.16 -70.39
C PRO A 198 44.67 -29.46 -70.10
N ALA A 199 44.21 -29.90 -68.91
CA ALA A 199 43.82 -29.16 -67.68
C ALA A 199 42.76 -28.02 -67.87
N PRO A 200 41.97 -27.59 -66.84
CA PRO A 200 42.00 -27.95 -65.41
C PRO A 200 40.63 -28.07 -64.63
N ALA A 201 40.73 -28.50 -63.37
CA ALA A 201 40.08 -28.04 -62.12
C ALA A 201 38.57 -27.65 -61.97
N ALA A 202 37.95 -28.18 -60.89
CA ALA A 202 37.31 -27.45 -59.77
C ALA A 202 36.87 -28.47 -58.69
N GLU A 203 37.53 -28.60 -57.53
CA GLU A 203 37.40 -27.80 -56.29
C GLU A 203 36.10 -28.02 -55.48
N LEU A 204 36.21 -28.80 -54.39
CA LEU A 204 36.02 -28.47 -52.94
C LEU A 204 34.88 -27.50 -52.50
N PRO A 205 34.38 -27.54 -51.22
CA PRO A 205 35.07 -28.08 -50.04
C PRO A 205 34.26 -28.92 -49.03
N VAL A 206 35.01 -29.55 -48.12
CA VAL A 206 34.58 -30.02 -46.80
C VAL A 206 34.48 -28.82 -45.85
N PHE A 207 33.51 -28.82 -44.93
CA PHE A 207 33.55 -27.91 -43.76
C PHE A 207 33.48 -28.73 -42.46
N SER A 208 34.49 -28.57 -41.61
CA SER A 208 34.60 -29.23 -40.30
C SER A 208 33.98 -28.38 -39.19
N ALA A 209 33.76 -29.00 -38.03
CA ALA A 209 33.08 -28.41 -36.89
C ALA A 209 33.83 -27.24 -36.23
N GLU A 210 33.10 -26.39 -35.52
CA GLU A 210 33.61 -25.79 -34.29
C GLU A 210 32.49 -25.58 -33.24
N VAL A 211 32.80 -25.92 -31.98
CA VAL A 211 31.93 -25.78 -30.81
C VAL A 211 32.68 -24.96 -29.76
N GLN A 212 32.30 -23.70 -29.59
CA GLN A 212 32.58 -22.85 -28.42
C GLN A 212 31.37 -21.92 -28.24
N ALA A 213 30.64 -21.92 -27.12
CA ALA A 213 31.02 -21.61 -25.74
C ALA A 213 31.08 -20.09 -25.45
N GLN A 214 29.91 -19.46 -25.34
CA GLN A 214 29.56 -18.52 -24.25
C GLN A 214 28.03 -18.42 -24.10
#